data_AF-A0A524DE20-F1
#
_entry.id   AF-A0A524DE20-F1
#
_cell.length_a   1.000
_cell.length_b   1.000
_cell.length_c   1.000
_cell.angle_alpha   90.00
_cell.angle_beta   90.00
_cell.angle_gamma   90.00
#
_symmetry.space_group_name_H-M   'P 1'
#
loop_
_entity.id
_entity.type
_entity.pdbx_description
1 polymer ?
#
loop_
_entity_poly.entity_id
_entity_poly.type
_entity_poly.pdbx_seq_one_letter_code
_entity_poly.pdbx_strand_id
1 'polypeptide(L)'
;MEAKSTRLVDKVPDALTLSRGIISIILLLFIPINYINALLFVILYIIAWLTDTFDGKIARKLEIEGTLAEWDYYLDTLLQFTLVAYGTFIGSLPVIFFLIWLLAGVVLCLITRNKAVVNLMGGLGLIIHLVFMYFYNEILFWILVFFWLFLFFTGIPRFIERLREIEGDLSKLKKEKEKS
;
A
#
# COMPACT_ATOMS: atom_id res chain seq x y z
N MET A 1 -23.96 15.97 7.00
CA MET A 1 -23.53 15.26 8.22
C MET A 1 -24.31 13.95 8.27
N GLU A 2 -23.77 12.91 7.64
CA GLU A 2 -24.38 11.58 7.73
C GLU A 2 -24.19 10.99 9.13
N ALA A 3 -25.22 10.30 9.62
CA ALA A 3 -25.22 9.70 10.94
C ALA A 3 -24.12 8.64 11.04
N LYS A 4 -23.17 8.83 11.95
CA LYS A 4 -22.16 7.81 12.32
C LYS A 4 -22.90 6.55 12.77
N SER A 5 -22.85 5.50 11.95
CA SER A 5 -23.42 4.21 12.32
C SER A 5 -22.64 3.63 13.52
N THR A 6 -23.37 3.17 14.53
CA THR A 6 -22.83 2.74 15.84
C THR A 6 -22.54 1.25 15.91
N ARG A 7 -22.68 0.50 14.81
CA ARG A 7 -22.47 -0.95 14.82
C ARG A 7 -20.98 -1.25 14.81
N LEU A 8 -20.58 -2.27 15.58
CA LEU A 8 -19.19 -2.75 15.66
C LEU A 8 -18.60 -3.07 14.27
N VAL A 9 -19.44 -3.56 13.36
CA VAL A 9 -19.06 -3.94 12.00
C VAL A 9 -18.55 -2.74 11.19
N ASP A 10 -19.06 -1.53 11.48
CA ASP A 10 -18.70 -0.32 10.74
C ASP A 10 -17.30 0.19 11.11
N LYS A 11 -16.76 -0.28 12.23
CA LYS A 11 -15.39 0.04 12.69
C LYS A 11 -14.34 -0.92 12.15
N VAL A 12 -14.74 -2.00 11.48
CA VAL A 12 -13.81 -3.02 10.97
C VAL A 12 -12.83 -2.45 9.94
N PRO A 13 -13.25 -1.62 8.95
CA PRO A 13 -12.31 -1.00 8.03
C PRO A 13 -11.27 -0.13 8.76
N ASP A 14 -11.71 0.73 9.68
CA ASP A 14 -10.80 1.58 10.47
C ASP A 14 -9.82 0.75 11.31
N ALA A 15 -10.27 -0.36 11.91
CA ALA A 15 -9.40 -1.24 12.69
C ALA A 15 -8.32 -1.92 11.83
N LEU A 16 -8.67 -2.28 10.59
CA LEU A 16 -7.74 -2.86 9.62
C LEU A 16 -6.74 -1.82 9.09
N THR A 17 -7.20 -0.60 8.81
CA THR A 17 -6.32 0.52 8.45
C THR A 17 -5.35 0.83 9.61
N LEU A 18 -5.83 0.87 10.85
CA LEU A 18 -4.99 1.12 12.02
C LEU A 18 -3.98 -0.01 12.26
N SER A 19 -4.39 -1.27 12.10
CA SER A 19 -3.49 -2.41 12.30
C SER A 19 -2.32 -2.40 11.31
N ARG A 20 -2.54 -1.98 10.06
CA ARG A 20 -1.49 -1.74 9.06
C ARG A 20 -0.48 -0.71 9.53
N GLY A 21 -0.96 0.41 10.08
CA GLY A 21 -0.10 1.44 10.66
C GLY A 21 0.74 0.91 11.82
N ILE A 22 0.12 0.15 12.73
CA ILE A 22 0.82 -0.49 13.87
C ILE A 22 1.90 -1.46 13.38
N ILE A 23 1.57 -2.34 12.42
CA ILE A 23 2.54 -3.30 11.86
C ILE A 23 3.71 -2.54 11.21
N SER A 24 3.44 -1.48 10.46
CA SER A 24 4.48 -0.67 9.83
C SER A 24 5.42 -0.02 10.85
N ILE A 25 4.88 0.51 11.95
CA ILE A 25 5.68 1.06 13.05
C ILE A 25 6.53 -0.04 13.71
N ILE A 26 5.94 -1.21 13.98
CA ILE A 26 6.66 -2.37 14.53
C ILE A 26 7.83 -2.72 13.61
N LEU A 27 7.60 -2.88 12.31
CA LEU A 27 8.65 -3.19 11.34
C LEU A 27 9.79 -2.17 11.41
N LEU A 28 9.48 -0.87 11.41
CA LEU A 28 10.50 0.19 11.50
C LEU A 28 11.31 0.17 12.79
N LEU A 29 10.69 -0.12 13.94
CA LEU A 29 11.38 -0.15 15.23
C LEU A 29 12.34 -1.35 15.34
N PHE A 30 11.99 -2.49 14.75
CA PHE A 30 12.78 -3.71 14.87
C PHE A 30 13.78 -3.94 13.72
N ILE A 31 13.69 -3.19 12.62
CA ILE A 31 14.65 -3.19 11.52
C ILE A 31 16.10 -2.94 12.03
N PRO A 32 16.41 -1.87 12.80
CA PRO A 32 17.80 -1.51 13.11
C PRO A 32 18.51 -2.48 14.07
N ILE A 33 17.76 -3.20 14.88
CA ILE A 33 18.28 -4.14 15.88
C ILE A 33 18.38 -5.58 15.37
N ASN A 34 18.17 -5.79 14.06
CA ASN A 34 18.22 -7.08 13.37
C ASN A 34 17.39 -8.19 14.06
N TYR A 35 16.33 -7.78 14.77
CA TYR A 35 15.50 -8.67 15.57
C TYR A 35 14.46 -9.40 14.71
N ILE A 36 14.15 -8.84 13.54
CA ILE A 36 13.25 -9.43 12.56
C ILE A 36 14.11 -10.06 11.46
N ASN A 37 14.12 -11.39 11.42
CA ASN A 37 14.67 -12.12 10.28
C ASN A 37 13.79 -11.91 9.02
N ALA A 38 14.35 -12.21 7.85
CA ALA A 38 13.69 -11.95 6.56
C ALA A 38 12.33 -12.62 6.44
N LEU A 39 12.17 -13.84 6.97
CA LEU A 39 10.91 -14.55 6.91
C LEU A 39 9.82 -13.85 7.73
N LEU A 40 10.12 -13.45 8.97
CA LEU A 40 9.18 -12.74 9.82
C LEU A 40 8.83 -11.36 9.23
N PHE A 41 9.80 -10.65 8.66
CA PHE A 41 9.55 -9.39 7.96
C PHE A 41 8.54 -9.59 6.84
N VAL A 42 8.79 -10.57 5.97
CA VAL A 42 7.90 -10.90 4.84
C VAL A 42 6.51 -11.26 5.35
N ILE A 43 6.37 -12.13 6.36
CA ILE A 43 5.07 -12.50 6.93
C ILE A 43 4.30 -11.27 7.42
N LEU A 44 4.93 -10.42 8.23
CA LEU A 44 4.29 -9.21 8.76
C LEU A 44 3.91 -8.22 7.65
N TYR A 45 4.79 -8.05 6.66
CA TYR A 45 4.53 -7.20 5.50
C TYR A 45 3.33 -7.72 4.68
N ILE A 46 3.25 -9.04 4.48
CA ILE A 46 2.11 -9.69 3.83
C ILE A 46 0.81 -9.43 4.61
N ILE A 47 0.82 -9.60 5.93
CA ILE A 47 -0.35 -9.36 6.78
C ILE A 47 -0.79 -7.90 6.67
N ALA A 48 0.14 -6.95 6.77
CA ALA A 48 -0.17 -5.52 6.62
C ALA A 48 -0.80 -5.21 5.26
N TRP A 49 -0.30 -5.80 4.18
CA TRP A 49 -0.90 -5.61 2.86
C TRP A 49 -2.28 -6.25 2.73
N LEU A 50 -2.48 -7.44 3.29
CA LEU A 50 -3.80 -8.10 3.28
C LEU A 50 -4.86 -7.24 3.99
N THR A 51 -4.48 -6.50 5.04
CA THR A 51 -5.42 -5.60 5.73
C THR A 51 -5.95 -4.47 4.83
N ASP A 52 -5.15 -3.92 3.90
CA ASP A 52 -5.61 -2.97 2.85
C ASP A 52 -6.63 -3.60 1.89
N THR A 53 -6.39 -4.84 1.52
CA THR A 53 -7.31 -5.51 0.59
C THR A 53 -8.64 -5.81 1.25
N PHE A 54 -8.62 -6.16 2.55
CA PHE A 54 -9.83 -6.49 3.29
C PHE A 54 -10.62 -5.24 3.72
N ASP A 55 -9.97 -4.17 4.16
CA ASP A 55 -10.70 -2.97 4.60
C ASP A 55 -11.48 -2.33 3.44
N GLY A 56 -10.88 -2.19 2.27
CA GLY A 56 -11.54 -1.66 1.09
C GLY A 56 -12.69 -2.55 0.63
N LYS A 57 -12.55 -3.88 0.71
CA LYS A 57 -13.63 -4.82 0.38
C LYS A 57 -14.81 -4.70 1.34
N ILE A 58 -14.53 -4.60 2.63
CA ILE A 58 -15.56 -4.48 3.67
C ILE A 58 -16.25 -3.12 3.57
N ALA A 59 -15.49 -2.03 3.44
CA ALA A 59 -16.02 -0.68 3.30
C ALA A 59 -16.99 -0.56 2.12
N ARG A 60 -16.63 -1.08 0.94
CA ARG A 60 -17.51 -1.06 -0.25
C ARG A 60 -18.72 -1.96 -0.09
N LYS A 61 -18.54 -3.18 0.43
CA LYS A 61 -19.65 -4.12 0.63
C LYS A 61 -20.70 -3.57 1.59
N LEU A 62 -20.27 -2.74 2.55
CA LEU A 62 -21.12 -2.12 3.54
C LEU A 62 -21.54 -0.68 3.17
N GLU A 63 -21.06 -0.15 2.04
CA GLU A 63 -21.28 1.24 1.61
C GLU A 63 -20.93 2.26 2.71
N ILE A 64 -19.84 2.03 3.44
CA ILE A 64 -19.36 2.89 4.53
C ILE A 64 -18.03 3.55 4.17
N GLU A 65 -17.91 4.83 4.51
CA GLU A 65 -16.62 5.52 4.58
C GLU A 65 -16.10 5.48 6.03
N GLY A 66 -14.98 4.80 6.23
CA GLY A 66 -14.30 4.74 7.52
C GLY A 66 -13.73 6.10 7.92
N THR A 67 -13.63 6.39 9.22
CA THR A 67 -13.03 7.64 9.70
C THR A 67 -11.54 7.74 9.40
N LEU A 68 -10.88 6.61 9.16
CA LEU A 68 -9.47 6.53 8.79
C LEU A 68 -9.24 6.38 7.28
N ALA A 69 -10.28 6.49 6.44
CA ALA A 69 -10.14 6.36 4.99
C ALA A 69 -9.19 7.42 4.36
N GLU A 70 -9.06 8.60 4.98
CA GLU A 70 -8.09 9.62 4.56
C GLU A 70 -6.64 9.25 4.94
N TRP A 71 -6.48 8.46 6.01
CA TRP A 71 -5.19 8.04 6.56
C TRP A 71 -4.59 6.85 5.83
N ASP A 72 -5.43 6.03 5.22
CA ASP A 72 -5.10 4.85 4.41
C ASP A 72 -3.87 5.06 3.52
N TYR A 73 -3.89 6.18 2.80
CA TYR A 73 -2.80 6.63 1.92
C TYR A 73 -1.44 6.81 2.62
N TYR A 74 -1.43 7.45 3.79
CA TYR A 74 -0.19 7.71 4.52
C TYR A 74 0.36 6.41 5.13
N LEU A 75 -0.53 5.51 5.56
CA LEU A 75 -0.16 4.23 6.14
C LEU A 75 0.36 3.26 5.07
N ASP A 76 -0.17 3.30 3.84
CA ASP A 76 0.40 2.58 2.71
C ASP A 76 1.80 3.06 2.35
N THR A 77 1.99 4.38 2.31
CA THR A 77 3.30 4.98 2.04
C THR A 77 4.29 4.58 3.13
N LEU A 78 3.86 4.57 4.40
CA LEU A 78 4.67 4.12 5.53
C LEU A 78 5.04 2.64 5.41
N LEU A 79 4.09 1.78 5.03
CA LEU A 79 4.34 0.37 4.80
C LEU A 79 5.38 0.16 3.69
N GLN A 80 5.23 0.85 2.55
CA GLN A 80 6.20 0.80 1.46
C GLN A 80 7.60 1.26 1.90
N PHE A 81 7.66 2.31 2.72
CA PHE A 81 8.92 2.78 3.30
C PHE A 81 9.61 1.69 4.13
N THR A 82 8.85 0.88 4.88
CA THR A 82 9.43 -0.25 5.65
C THR A 82 10.13 -1.27 4.75
N LEU A 83 9.64 -1.53 3.54
CA LEU A 83 10.24 -2.48 2.60
C LEU A 83 11.60 -1.99 2.10
N VAL A 84 11.67 -0.73 1.68
CA VAL A 84 12.91 -0.12 1.19
C VAL A 84 13.92 0.03 2.34
N ALA A 85 13.44 0.43 3.52
CA ALA A 85 14.27 0.49 4.73
C ALA A 85 14.85 -0.89 5.08
N TYR A 86 14.00 -1.93 5.16
CA TYR A 86 14.46 -3.28 5.46
C TYR A 86 15.51 -3.76 4.46
N GLY A 87 15.25 -3.61 3.15
CA GLY A 87 16.22 -3.97 2.11
C GLY A 87 17.57 -3.25 2.27
N THR A 88 17.54 -1.99 2.69
CA THR A 88 18.77 -1.22 2.94
C THR A 88 19.53 -1.74 4.15
N PHE A 89 18.82 -2.05 5.23
CA PHE A 89 19.43 -2.56 6.47
C PHE A 89 20.01 -3.96 6.33
N ILE A 90 19.40 -4.84 5.54
CA ILE A 90 19.97 -6.16 5.23
C ILE A 90 21.07 -6.11 4.16
N GLY A 91 21.40 -4.92 3.65
CA GLY A 91 22.44 -4.72 2.65
C GLY A 91 22.05 -5.12 1.23
N SER A 92 20.75 -5.40 0.96
CA SER A 92 20.30 -5.66 -0.41
C SER A 92 20.17 -4.36 -1.22
N LEU A 93 19.85 -3.24 -0.57
CA LEU A 93 19.75 -1.92 -1.21
C LEU A 93 20.86 -0.97 -0.77
N PRO A 94 21.45 -0.16 -1.68
CA PRO A 94 22.39 0.89 -1.32
C PRO A 94 21.73 1.98 -0.44
N VAL A 95 22.42 2.42 0.60
CA VAL A 95 21.94 3.51 1.49
C VAL A 95 21.62 4.79 0.72
N ILE A 96 22.44 5.14 -0.28
CA ILE A 96 22.20 6.32 -1.13
C ILE A 96 20.86 6.21 -1.86
N PHE A 97 20.51 5.03 -2.36
CA PHE A 97 19.22 4.82 -3.03
C PHE A 97 18.06 5.06 -2.06
N PHE A 98 18.13 4.51 -0.85
CA PHE A 98 17.12 4.72 0.18
C PHE A 98 16.95 6.20 0.55
N LEU A 99 18.06 6.94 0.72
CA LEU A 99 17.99 8.37 1.05
C LEU A 99 17.35 9.20 -0.07
N ILE A 100 17.69 8.91 -1.33
CA ILE A 100 17.09 9.57 -2.50
C ILE A 100 15.60 9.22 -2.59
N TRP A 101 15.25 7.95 -2.43
CA TRP A 101 13.87 7.48 -2.50
C TRP A 101 13.01 8.07 -1.37
N LEU A 102 13.55 8.12 -0.14
CA LEU A 102 12.91 8.76 1.01
C LEU A 102 12.66 10.25 0.76
N LEU A 103 13.70 10.97 0.31
CA LEU A 103 13.58 12.40 0.04
C LEU A 103 12.55 12.67 -1.08
N ALA A 104 12.61 11.90 -2.16
CA ALA A 104 11.63 11.98 -3.25
C ALA A 104 10.21 11.72 -2.75
N GLY A 105 10.02 10.73 -1.88
CA GLY A 105 8.75 10.40 -1.24
C GLY A 105 8.19 11.52 -0.40
N VAL A 106 9.01 12.07 0.50
CA VAL A 106 8.60 13.20 1.34
C VAL A 106 8.25 14.41 0.48
N VAL A 107 9.09 14.76 -0.50
CA VAL A 107 8.84 15.88 -1.41
C VAL A 107 7.56 15.67 -2.22
N LEU A 108 7.34 14.48 -2.77
CA LEU A 108 6.11 14.17 -3.49
C LEU A 108 4.87 14.25 -2.58
N CYS A 109 4.91 13.68 -1.38
CA CYS A 109 3.80 13.79 -0.41
C CYS A 109 3.49 15.25 -0.02
N LEU A 110 4.49 16.14 0.00
CA LEU A 110 4.30 17.55 0.30
C LEU A 110 3.76 18.35 -0.90
N ILE A 111 4.22 18.05 -2.12
CA ILE A 111 3.84 18.78 -3.34
C ILE A 111 2.50 18.30 -3.90
N THR A 112 2.25 16.98 -3.88
CA THR A 112 1.08 16.38 -4.50
C THR A 112 0.21 15.68 -3.47
N ARG A 113 -1.10 15.96 -3.54
CA ARG A 113 -2.14 15.18 -2.85
C ARG A 113 -2.72 14.07 -3.75
N ASN A 114 -2.16 13.88 -4.94
CA ASN A 114 -2.62 12.87 -5.88
C ASN A 114 -2.10 11.48 -5.47
N LYS A 115 -3.01 10.68 -4.91
CA LYS A 115 -2.74 9.30 -4.47
C LYS A 115 -2.09 8.43 -5.55
N ALA A 116 -2.44 8.61 -6.82
CA ALA A 116 -1.90 7.80 -7.91
C ALA A 116 -0.39 8.05 -8.11
N VAL A 117 0.08 9.29 -7.96
CA VAL A 117 1.48 9.65 -8.15
C VAL A 117 2.37 9.02 -7.07
N VAL A 118 1.92 9.06 -5.82
CA VAL A 118 2.70 8.47 -4.72
C VAL A 118 2.61 6.95 -4.73
N ASN A 119 1.47 6.37 -5.10
CA ASN A 119 1.38 4.92 -5.33
C ASN A 119 2.31 4.45 -6.46
N LEU A 120 2.49 5.25 -7.51
CA LEU A 120 3.46 4.96 -8.56
C LEU A 120 4.89 4.95 -8.00
N MET A 121 5.25 5.89 -7.14
CA MET A 121 6.56 5.90 -6.47
C MET A 121 6.76 4.66 -5.59
N GLY A 122 5.71 4.24 -4.89
CA GLY A 122 5.64 2.97 -4.17
C GLY A 122 5.92 1.76 -5.03
N GLY A 123 5.20 1.65 -6.14
CA GLY A 123 5.38 0.59 -7.13
C GLY A 123 6.80 0.56 -7.71
N LEU A 124 7.39 1.72 -7.99
CA LEU A 124 8.79 1.83 -8.44
C LEU A 124 9.76 1.37 -7.35
N GLY A 125 9.54 1.77 -6.09
CA GLY A 125 10.34 1.32 -4.95
C GLY A 125 10.31 -0.20 -4.79
N LEU A 126 9.14 -0.81 -4.96
CA LEU A 126 8.97 -2.26 -4.97
C LEU A 126 9.73 -2.93 -6.12
N ILE A 127 9.59 -2.45 -7.35
CA ILE A 127 10.28 -3.02 -8.51
C ILE A 127 11.80 -3.00 -8.28
N ILE A 128 12.33 -1.87 -7.81
CA ILE A 128 13.75 -1.73 -7.54
C ILE A 128 14.17 -2.69 -6.41
N HIS A 129 13.39 -2.79 -5.33
CA HIS A 129 13.65 -3.75 -4.26
C HIS A 129 13.70 -5.19 -4.78
N LEU A 130 12.79 -5.60 -5.67
CA LEU A 130 12.80 -6.94 -6.27
C LEU A 130 14.05 -7.16 -7.12
N VAL A 131 14.47 -6.19 -7.93
CA VAL A 131 15.70 -6.28 -8.73
C VAL A 131 16.92 -6.50 -7.84
N PHE A 132 17.06 -5.73 -6.76
CA PHE A 132 18.17 -5.90 -5.82
C PHE A 132 18.07 -7.20 -5.03
N MET A 133 16.86 -7.63 -4.66
CA MET A 133 16.66 -8.90 -3.97
C MET A 133 17.05 -10.09 -4.84
N TYR A 134 16.84 -10.02 -6.16
CA TYR A 134 17.29 -11.06 -7.09
C TYR A 134 18.80 -11.30 -7.00
N PHE A 135 19.59 -10.22 -6.93
CA PHE A 135 21.05 -10.32 -6.80
C PHE A 135 21.51 -10.70 -5.38
N TYR A 136 20.71 -10.40 -4.36
CA TYR A 136 21.04 -10.68 -2.96
C TYR A 136 20.68 -12.11 -2.54
N ASN A 137 19.46 -12.55 -2.82
CA ASN A 137 18.94 -13.85 -2.41
C ASN A 137 17.82 -14.31 -3.37
N GLU A 138 18.15 -15.21 -4.28
CA GLU A 138 17.24 -15.71 -5.31
C GLU A 138 15.97 -16.37 -4.73
N ILE A 139 16.08 -17.10 -3.62
CA ILE A 139 14.93 -17.76 -2.99
C ILE A 139 13.94 -16.72 -2.46
N LEU A 140 14.44 -15.72 -1.71
CA LEU A 140 13.59 -14.62 -1.21
C LEU A 140 13.00 -13.81 -2.35
N PHE A 141 13.74 -13.58 -3.43
CA PHE A 141 13.22 -12.95 -4.64
C PHE A 141 12.01 -13.70 -5.19
N TRP A 142 12.11 -15.02 -5.42
CA TRP A 142 11.00 -15.79 -5.96
C TRP A 142 9.81 -15.84 -5.00
N ILE A 143 10.04 -15.96 -3.68
CA ILE A 143 8.97 -15.87 -2.68
C ILE A 143 8.21 -14.56 -2.83
N LEU A 144 8.93 -13.43 -2.93
CA LEU A 144 8.31 -12.12 -3.12
C LEU A 144 7.60 -12.03 -4.48
N VAL A 145 8.18 -12.49 -5.57
CA VAL A 145 7.54 -12.49 -6.90
C VAL A 145 6.25 -13.29 -6.90
N PHE A 146 6.25 -14.52 -6.37
CA PHE A 146 5.05 -15.34 -6.29
C PHE A 146 3.99 -14.70 -5.38
N PHE A 147 4.42 -14.10 -4.27
CA PHE A 147 3.53 -13.33 -3.42
C PHE A 147 2.88 -12.18 -4.19
N TRP A 148 3.66 -11.35 -4.89
CA TRP A 148 3.15 -10.22 -5.67
C TRP A 148 2.28 -10.65 -6.84
N LEU A 149 2.59 -11.76 -7.51
CA LEU A 149 1.73 -12.34 -8.54
C LEU A 149 0.39 -12.77 -7.94
N PHE A 150 0.41 -13.49 -6.82
CA PHE A 150 -0.81 -13.86 -6.11
C PHE A 150 -1.65 -12.64 -5.73
N LEU A 151 -1.00 -11.58 -5.23
CA LEU A 151 -1.67 -10.32 -4.94
C LEU A 151 -2.26 -9.65 -6.19
N PHE A 152 -1.49 -9.60 -7.28
CA PHE A 152 -1.94 -9.07 -8.55
C PHE A 152 -3.20 -9.80 -9.01
N PHE A 153 -3.19 -11.14 -9.03
CA PHE A 153 -4.35 -11.94 -9.44
C PHE A 153 -5.56 -11.75 -8.54
N THR A 154 -5.37 -11.69 -7.22
CA THR A 154 -6.46 -11.42 -6.27
C THR A 154 -6.96 -9.97 -6.33
N GLY A 155 -6.15 -9.05 -6.85
CA GLY A 155 -6.46 -7.64 -7.09
C GLY A 155 -7.03 -7.32 -8.48
N ILE A 156 -6.91 -8.21 -9.48
CA ILE A 156 -7.46 -8.00 -10.83
C ILE A 156 -8.95 -7.63 -10.81
N PRO A 157 -9.83 -8.30 -10.03
CA PRO A 157 -11.23 -7.89 -9.93
C PRO A 157 -11.40 -6.42 -9.48
N ARG A 158 -10.59 -5.97 -8.51
CA ARG A 158 -10.55 -4.58 -8.00
C ARG A 158 -10.11 -3.59 -9.09
N PHE A 159 -9.12 -3.96 -9.91
CA PHE A 159 -8.65 -3.12 -11.01
C PHE A 159 -9.73 -2.98 -12.09
N ILE A 160 -10.41 -4.08 -12.45
CA ILE A 160 -11.50 -4.07 -13.43
C ILE A 160 -12.69 -3.22 -12.95
N GLU A 161 -13.07 -3.33 -11.68
CA GLU A 161 -14.14 -2.50 -11.09
C GLU A 161 -13.83 -1.00 -11.19
N ARG A 162 -12.61 -0.58 -10.81
CA ARG A 162 -12.20 0.83 -10.94
C ARG A 162 -12.19 1.32 -12.38
N LEU A 163 -11.77 0.48 -13.35
CA LEU A 163 -11.82 0.85 -14.76
C LEU A 163 -13.27 1.10 -15.21
N ARG A 164 -14.22 0.28 -14.77
CA ARG A 164 -15.65 0.46 -15.09
C ARG A 164 -16.23 1.72 -14.45
N GLU A 165 -15.85 2.04 -13.22
CA GLU A 165 -16.25 3.28 -12.54
C GLU A 165 -15.77 4.52 -13.33
N ILE A 166 -14.48 4.54 -13.71
CA ILE A 166 -13.88 5.63 -14.50
C ILE A 166 -14.57 5.76 -15.86
N GLU A 167 -14.85 4.65 -16.54
CA GLU A 167 -15.57 4.66 -17.82
C GLU A 167 -17.00 5.20 -17.66
N GLY A 168 -17.68 4.81 -16.58
CA GLY A 168 -18.99 5.33 -16.20
C GLY A 168 -18.99 6.85 -16.01
N ASP A 169 -18.04 7.39 -15.26
CA ASP A 169 -17.94 8.83 -14.99
C ASP A 169 -17.54 9.63 -16.24
N LEU A 170 -16.62 9.13 -17.05
CA LEU A 170 -16.28 9.73 -18.35
C LEU A 170 -17.50 9.80 -19.28
N SER A 171 -18.33 8.75 -19.30
CA SER A 171 -19.54 8.73 -20.10
C SER A 171 -20.58 9.77 -19.66
N LYS A 172 -20.70 10.02 -18.34
CA LYS A 172 -21.58 11.06 -17.79
C LYS A 172 -21.10 12.46 -18.15
N LEU A 173 -19.81 12.74 -17.96
CA LEU A 173 -19.19 14.03 -18.31
C LEU A 173 -19.37 14.37 -19.79
N LYS A 174 -19.26 13.37 -20.67
CA LYS A 174 -19.48 13.55 -22.10
C LYS A 174 -20.94 13.94 -22.42
N LYS A 175 -21.91 13.28 -21.77
CA LYS A 175 -23.35 13.59 -21.92
C LYS A 175 -23.72 14.97 -21.37
N GLU A 176 -23.06 15.44 -20.31
CA GLU A 176 -23.29 16.77 -19.76
C GLU A 176 -22.77 17.86 -20.70
N LYS A 177 -21.59 17.66 -21.32
CA LYS A 177 -21.06 18.57 -22.35
C LYS A 177 -21.88 18.63 -23.63
N GLU A 178 -22.57 17.55 -24.00
CA GLU A 178 -23.45 17.54 -25.17
C GLU A 178 -24.80 18.24 -24.92
N LYS A 179 -25.13 18.53 -23.65
CA LYS A 179 -26.37 19.24 -23.24
C LYS A 179 -26.16 20.73 -22.94
N SER A 180 -24.92 21.20 -22.86
CA SER A 180 -24.54 22.61 -22.65
C SER A 180 -24.20 23.29 -23.97
#